data_AF-A0A7U6QQU3-F1
#
_entry.id   AF-A0A7U6QQU3-F1
#
_cell.length_a   1.000
_cell.length_b   1.000
_cell.length_c   1.000
_cell.angle_alpha   90.00
_cell.angle_beta   90.00
_cell.angle_gamma   90.00
#
_symmetry.space_group_name_H-M   'P 1'
#
loop_
_entity.id
_entity.type
_entity.pdbx_description
1 polymer ?
#
loop_
_entity_poly.entity_id
_entity_poly.type
_entity_poly.pdbx_seq_one_letter_code
_entity_poly.pdbx_strand_id
1 'polypeptide(L)' 'MSQYNAQSLEVLEGLEPVRRRPGMYTDTTRPNHLAQEVIDNSVDEALAGYAKTIKSAAA' A
#
# COMPACT_ATOMS: atom_id res chain seq x y z
N MET A 1 25.59 -6.38 30.64
CA MET A 1 24.60 -5.29 30.67
C MET A 1 23.94 -5.23 29.31
N SER A 2 22.60 -5.11 29.26
CA SER A 2 21.87 -5.06 27.99
C SER A 2 22.35 -3.87 27.17
N GLN A 3 22.79 -4.14 25.94
CA GLN A 3 23.28 -3.15 24.97
C GLN A 3 22.11 -2.41 24.30
N TYR A 4 21.06 -2.10 25.06
CA TYR A 4 19.90 -1.35 24.58
C TYR A 4 20.17 0.14 24.81
N ASN A 5 20.53 0.82 23.74
CA ASN A 5 20.86 2.25 23.75
C ASN A 5 20.17 2.95 22.57
N ALA A 6 20.42 4.24 22.36
CA ALA A 6 19.77 5.01 21.30
C ALA A 6 19.99 4.43 19.88
N GLN A 7 21.12 3.73 19.65
CA GLN A 7 21.41 3.09 18.37
C GLN A 7 20.53 1.86 18.11
N SER A 8 19.82 1.35 19.12
CA SER A 8 18.83 0.28 18.98
C SER A 8 17.50 0.76 18.39
N LEU A 9 17.32 2.08 18.21
CA LEU A 9 16.14 2.65 17.58
C LEU A 9 16.37 2.81 16.09
N GLU A 10 15.55 2.11 15.30
CA GLU A 10 15.54 2.19 13.84
C GLU A 10 14.38 3.08 13.40
N VAL A 11 14.67 4.09 12.56
CA VAL A 11 13.66 4.86 11.86
C VAL A 11 13.55 4.28 10.45
N LEU A 12 12.38 3.77 10.11
CA LEU A 12 12.10 3.23 8.78
C LEU A 12 11.62 4.36 7.86
N GLU A 13 12.28 4.56 6.73
CA GLU A 13 12.01 5.68 5.83
C GLU A 13 11.32 5.26 4.52
N GLY A 14 10.62 6.21 3.89
CA GLY A 14 9.92 5.99 2.63
C GLY A 14 8.94 4.80 2.69
N LEU A 15 9.20 3.76 1.89
CA LEU A 15 8.37 2.56 1.80
C LEU A 15 8.87 1.39 2.67
N GLU A 16 9.94 1.58 3.44
CA GLU A 16 10.44 0.55 4.35
C GLU A 16 9.40 0.11 5.41
N PRO A 17 8.60 1.01 6.01
CA PRO A 17 7.55 0.58 6.94
C PRO A 17 6.52 -0.35 6.29
N VAL A 18 6.14 -0.07 5.04
CA VAL A 18 5.16 -0.85 4.27
C VAL A 18 5.73 -2.25 3.97
N ARG A 19 6.99 -2.32 3.54
CA ARG A 19 7.66 -3.61 3.26
C ARG A 19 7.89 -4.43 4.52
N ARG A 20 8.24 -3.79 5.64
CA ARG A 20 8.51 -4.47 6.92
C ARG A 20 7.23 -4.95 7.59
N ARG A 21 6.14 -4.18 7.47
CA ARG A 21 4.85 -4.45 8.14
C ARG A 21 3.67 -4.38 7.16
N PRO A 22 3.63 -5.26 6.13
CA PRO A 22 2.62 -5.18 5.07
C PRO A 22 1.19 -5.34 5.60
N GLY A 23 0.97 -6.13 6.66
CA GLY A 23 -0.36 -6.32 7.25
C GLY A 23 -0.99 -5.07 7.86
N MET A 24 -0.23 -3.99 8.04
CA MET A 24 -0.77 -2.68 8.41
C MET A 24 -1.36 -1.92 7.20
N TYR A 25 -0.95 -2.26 5.97
CA TYR A 25 -1.22 -1.48 4.76
C TYR A 25 -2.02 -2.24 3.68
N THR A 26 -2.05 -3.57 3.74
CA THR A 26 -2.81 -4.39 2.78
C THR A 26 -3.29 -5.67 3.43
N ASP A 27 -4.33 -6.28 2.84
CA ASP A 27 -4.65 -7.68 3.08
C ASP A 27 -3.46 -8.55 2.63
N THR A 28 -2.86 -9.28 3.56
CA THR A 28 -1.73 -10.19 3.28
C THR A 28 -2.16 -11.62 2.96
N THR A 29 -3.47 -11.92 3.02
CA THR A 29 -4.00 -13.25 2.69
C THR A 29 -4.12 -13.45 1.17
N ARG A 30 -4.34 -12.36 0.42
CA ARG A 30 -4.48 -12.36 -1.05
C ARG A 30 -4.18 -10.96 -1.61
N PRO A 31 -3.73 -10.86 -2.87
CA PRO A 31 -3.29 -9.58 -3.44
C PRO A 31 -4.43 -8.65 -3.86
N ASN A 32 -5.70 -9.06 -3.73
CA ASN A 32 -6.84 -8.33 -4.27
C ASN A 32 -6.93 -6.88 -3.75
N HIS A 33 -6.55 -6.63 -2.50
CA HIS A 33 -6.55 -5.30 -1.92
C HIS A 33 -5.64 -4.33 -2.70
N LEU A 34 -4.47 -4.79 -3.17
CA LEU A 34 -3.58 -3.97 -3.99
C LEU A 34 -4.22 -3.58 -5.33
N ALA A 35 -4.98 -4.49 -5.95
CA ALA A 35 -5.71 -4.19 -7.18
C ALA A 35 -6.89 -3.24 -6.92
N GLN A 36 -7.58 -3.40 -5.79
CA GLN A 36 -8.67 -2.53 -5.37
C GLN A 36 -8.19 -1.08 -5.23
N GLU A 37 -7.06 -0.84 -4.55
CA GLU A 37 -6.50 0.52 -4.40
C GLU A 37 -6.25 1.21 -5.76
N VAL A 38 -5.81 0.48 -6.78
CA VAL A 38 -5.60 1.05 -8.13
C VAL A 38 -6.94 1.32 -8.83
N ILE A 39 -7.91 0.42 -8.66
CA ILE A 39 -9.25 0.59 -9.21
C ILE A 39 -9.95 1.78 -8.55
N ASP A 40 -9.83 1.95 -7.24
CA ASP A 40 -10.46 3.02 -6.48
C ASP A 40 -9.92 4.39 -6.91
N ASN A 41 -8.60 4.53 -7.05
CA ASN A 41 -8.00 5.72 -7.64
C ASN A 41 -8.52 5.99 -9.08
N SER A 42 -8.78 4.94 -9.86
CA SER A 42 -9.36 5.08 -11.21
C SER A 42 -10.84 5.50 -11.17
N VAL A 43 -11.58 5.07 -10.14
CA VAL A 43 -12.97 5.47 -9.90
C VAL A 43 -13.04 6.92 -9.46
N ASP A 44 -12.11 7.40 -8.63
CA ASP A 44 -12.04 8.81 -8.23
C ASP A 44 -11.93 9.74 -9.45
N GLU A 45 -11.09 9.38 -10.42
CA GLU A 45 -10.98 10.11 -11.70
C GLU A 45 -12.26 10.06 -12.53
N ALA A 46 -13.01 8.96 -12.45
CA ALA A 46 -14.31 8.84 -13.12
C ALA A 46 -15.39 9.69 -12.43
N LEU A 47 -15.40 9.73 -11.09
CA LEU A 47 -16.29 10.57 -10.30
C LEU A 47 -16.00 12.06 -10.52
N ALA A 48 -14.73 12.43 -10.70
CA ALA A 48 -14.32 13.78 -11.08
C ALA A 48 -14.63 14.14 -12.55
N GLY A 49 -15.09 13.18 -13.35
CA GLY A 49 -15.48 13.38 -14.75
C GLY A 49 -14.33 13.34 -15.76
N TYR A 50 -13.10 13.03 -15.31
CA TYR A 50 -11.92 12.93 -16.17
C TYR A 50 -11.81 11.58 -16.86
N ALA A 51 -12.22 10.49 -16.18
CA ALA A 51 -12.27 9.15 -16.76
C ALA A 51 -13.71 8.76 -17.15
N LYS A 52 -13.86 8.07 -18.30
CA LYS A 52 -15.16 7.58 -18.81
C LYS A 52 -15.24 6.06 -18.91
N THR A 53 -14.11 5.37 -18.78
CA THR A 53 -14.04 3.91 -18.91
C THR A 53 -12.87 3.41 -18.08
N ILE A 54 -13.13 2.46 -17.19
CA ILE A 54 -12.11 1.74 -16.42
C ILE A 54 -12.03 0.34 -17.02
N LYS A 55 -10.81 -0.10 -17.36
CA LYS A 55 -10.55 -1.45 -17.89
C LYS A 55 -9.48 -2.10 -17.04
N SER A 56 -9.79 -3.26 -16.48
CA SER A 56 -8.81 -4.15 -15.87
C SER A 56 -8.59 -5.34 -16.80
N ALA A 57 -7.34 -5.73 -16.98
CA ALA A 57 -6.99 -7.01 -17.59
C ALA A 57 -6.63 -7.96 -16.44
N ALA A 58 -7.60 -8.76 -16.01
CA ALA A 58 -7.29 -9.98 -15.29
C ALA A 58 -7.07 -11.07 -16.34
N ALA A 59 -5.91 -11.73 -16.30
CA ALA A 59 -5.70 -12.96 -17.06
C ALA A 59 -6.55 -14.09 -16.47
#